data_AF-A0AAV0DB72-F1
#
_entry.id   AF-A0AAV0DB72-F1
#
_cell.length_a   1.000
_cell.length_b   1.000
_cell.length_c   1.000
_cell.angle_alpha   90.00
_cell.angle_beta   90.00
_cell.angle_gamma   90.00
#
_symmetry.space_group_name_H-M   'P 1'
#
loop_
_entity.id
_entity.type
_entity.pdbx_description
1 polymer ?
#
loop_
_entity_poly.entity_id
_entity_poly.type
_entity_poly.pdbx_seq_one_letter_code
_entity_poly.pdbx_strand_id
1 'polypeptide(L)'
;MNKFHLLIASILFCLWFFNGNSIAVTSQDGSESWGYVEVRPKARMFWWLYRSPSRAGGPNQSWPIILWLQGGPGASGVGIGNFEEIGPLDINEKPRNSTWLKKADLLFVDCPVGTGYSYVEDTKQLVKTDWEAAADVTTLLIEVFNGSMGLQKSPLYIVAESYGGKFAVTLGLLAQEAIEAGKLKLILGGVALGNTWISPEDFVISWGPLLKDVSRLDEKGLEQSKQSSSENSTEAWSWSV
;
A
#
# COMPACT_ATOMS: atom_id res chain seq x y z
N MET A 1 -52.14 -24.45 -10.61
CA MET A 1 -51.34 -23.30 -10.14
C MET A 1 -50.69 -23.68 -8.82
N ASN A 2 -49.37 -23.83 -8.80
CA ASN A 2 -48.44 -23.43 -7.73
C ASN A 2 -47.11 -24.17 -7.93
N LYS A 3 -46.13 -23.41 -8.43
CA LYS A 3 -44.73 -23.80 -8.55
C LYS A 3 -44.12 -23.77 -7.15
N PHE A 4 -43.75 -24.93 -6.60
CA PHE A 4 -42.84 -24.98 -5.46
C PHE A 4 -41.43 -24.78 -6.02
N HIS A 5 -40.85 -23.60 -5.79
CA HIS A 5 -39.46 -23.31 -6.12
C HIS A 5 -38.54 -24.03 -5.13
N LEU A 6 -37.64 -24.86 -5.67
CA LEU A 6 -36.42 -25.29 -4.99
C LEU A 6 -35.59 -24.04 -4.67
N LEU A 7 -35.42 -23.75 -3.38
CA LEU A 7 -34.37 -22.86 -2.91
C LEU A 7 -33.08 -23.68 -2.87
N ILE A 8 -32.23 -23.57 -3.89
CA ILE A 8 -30.87 -24.10 -3.84
C ILE A 8 -30.06 -23.08 -3.05
N ALA A 9 -29.72 -23.43 -1.81
CA ALA A 9 -28.73 -22.70 -1.04
C ALA A 9 -27.35 -22.94 -1.68
N SER A 10 -26.86 -21.94 -2.43
CA SER A 10 -25.50 -21.92 -2.95
C SER A 10 -24.52 -21.78 -1.78
N ILE A 11 -23.95 -22.91 -1.35
CA ILE A 11 -22.85 -22.93 -0.38
C ILE A 11 -21.61 -22.35 -1.09
N LEU A 12 -21.24 -21.12 -0.74
CA LEU A 12 -19.99 -20.47 -1.13
C LEU A 12 -18.80 -21.30 -0.62
N PHE A 13 -18.17 -22.05 -1.50
CA PHE A 13 -16.94 -22.78 -1.18
C PHE A 13 -15.75 -21.82 -1.32
N CYS A 14 -15.44 -21.08 -0.25
CA CYS A 14 -14.18 -20.33 -0.17
C CYS A 14 -13.05 -21.33 0.09
N LEU A 15 -12.09 -21.42 -0.84
CA LEU A 15 -10.87 -22.20 -0.65
C LEU A 15 -9.93 -21.41 0.27
N TRP A 16 -9.74 -21.91 1.49
CA TRP A 16 -8.76 -21.36 2.43
C TRP A 16 -7.40 -22.00 2.16
N PHE A 17 -6.41 -21.20 1.80
CA PHE A 17 -5.02 -21.64 1.84
C PHE A 17 -4.45 -21.33 3.22
N PHE A 18 -4.20 -22.37 4.01
CA PHE A 18 -3.45 -22.27 5.26
C PHE A 18 -1.98 -22.56 4.97
N ASN A 19 -1.13 -21.53 5.02
CA ASN A 19 0.30 -21.73 5.00
C ASN A 19 0.91 -20.92 6.15
N GLY A 20 1.23 -21.62 7.25
CA GLY A 20 2.05 -21.18 8.41
C GLY A 20 1.63 -19.90 9.13
N ASN A 21 1.66 -18.78 8.42
CA ASN A 21 1.48 -17.41 8.90
C ASN A 21 0.54 -16.57 8.01
N SER A 22 -0.02 -17.14 6.93
CA SER A 22 -0.92 -16.43 6.02
C SER A 22 -2.29 -17.11 5.92
N ILE A 23 -3.33 -16.28 5.85
CA ILE A 23 -4.70 -16.69 5.60
C ILE A 23 -5.23 -15.82 4.48
N ALA A 24 -5.53 -16.41 3.33
CA ALA A 24 -6.07 -15.69 2.19
C ALA A 24 -7.30 -16.38 1.60
N VAL A 25 -8.24 -15.56 1.15
CA VAL A 25 -9.42 -15.95 0.38
C VAL A 25 -9.19 -15.49 -1.05
N THR A 26 -9.57 -16.32 -2.02
CA THR A 26 -9.59 -15.95 -3.43
C THR A 26 -11.02 -16.08 -3.95
N SER A 27 -11.47 -15.05 -4.67
CA SER A 27 -12.74 -15.03 -5.39
C SER A 27 -12.88 -16.21 -6.37
N GLN A 28 -14.12 -16.58 -6.70
CA GLN A 28 -14.38 -17.75 -7.54
C GLN A 28 -13.80 -17.63 -8.96
N ASP A 29 -13.77 -16.42 -9.50
CA ASP A 29 -13.19 -16.15 -10.82
C ASP A 29 -11.68 -15.86 -10.76
N GLY A 30 -11.08 -15.85 -9.57
CA GLY A 30 -9.67 -15.59 -9.34
C GLY A 30 -9.26 -14.13 -9.61
N SER A 31 -10.22 -13.23 -9.78
CA SER A 31 -9.96 -11.81 -10.04
C SER A 31 -9.46 -11.07 -8.80
N GLU A 32 -9.78 -11.58 -7.62
CA GLU A 32 -9.46 -10.97 -6.34
C GLU A 32 -8.92 -12.00 -5.35
N SER A 33 -7.91 -11.62 -4.60
CA SER A 33 -7.41 -12.34 -3.43
C SER A 33 -7.15 -11.37 -2.30
N TRP A 34 -7.58 -11.67 -1.09
CA TRP A 34 -7.31 -10.82 0.08
C TRP A 34 -7.13 -11.67 1.32
N GLY A 35 -6.49 -11.09 2.34
CA GLY A 35 -6.17 -11.86 3.53
C GLY A 35 -5.26 -11.16 4.50
N TYR A 36 -4.78 -11.94 5.45
CA TYR A 36 -3.86 -11.53 6.49
C TYR A 36 -2.54 -12.28 6.38
N VAL A 37 -1.45 -11.56 6.66
CA VAL A 37 -0.15 -12.16 6.97
C VAL A 37 0.24 -11.78 8.40
N GLU A 38 0.61 -12.76 9.21
CA GLU A 38 1.29 -12.53 10.48
C GLU A 38 2.76 -12.18 10.21
N VAL A 39 3.04 -10.88 10.18
CA VAL A 39 4.35 -10.32 9.83
C VAL A 39 5.33 -10.36 11.00
N ARG A 40 4.78 -10.33 12.23
CA ARG A 40 5.48 -10.55 13.49
C ARG A 40 4.52 -11.22 14.47
N PRO A 41 5.02 -11.87 15.54
CA PRO A 41 4.16 -12.46 16.55
C PRO A 41 3.10 -11.47 17.03
N LYS A 42 1.82 -11.84 16.87
CA LYS A 42 0.66 -11.02 17.24
C LYS A 42 0.47 -9.72 16.44
N ALA A 43 1.12 -9.56 15.30
CA ALA A 43 0.94 -8.42 14.40
C ALA A 43 0.56 -8.93 13.01
N ARG A 44 -0.62 -8.54 12.52
CA ARG A 44 -1.18 -9.03 11.24
C ARG A 44 -1.48 -7.88 10.30
N MET A 45 -0.94 -7.97 9.10
CA MET A 45 -1.19 -7.02 8.03
C MET A 45 -2.24 -7.54 7.06
N PHE A 46 -3.24 -6.71 6.78
CA PHE A 46 -4.25 -6.96 5.76
C PHE A 46 -3.77 -6.49 4.38
N TRP A 47 -4.08 -7.29 3.37
CA TRP A 47 -3.81 -6.97 1.96
C TRP A 47 -4.94 -7.41 1.05
N TRP A 48 -5.07 -6.73 -0.08
CA TRP A 48 -6.05 -7.03 -1.13
C TRP A 48 -5.40 -6.88 -2.51
N LEU A 49 -5.36 -7.97 -3.26
CA LEU A 49 -4.87 -8.05 -4.63
C LEU A 49 -6.05 -8.13 -5.62
N TYR A 50 -6.04 -7.26 -6.62
CA TYR A 50 -6.89 -7.32 -7.80
C TYR A 50 -6.06 -7.72 -9.03
N ARG A 51 -6.57 -8.69 -9.79
CA ARG A 51 -6.05 -9.11 -11.09
C ARG A 51 -6.78 -8.37 -12.20
N SER A 52 -6.01 -7.83 -13.14
CA SER A 52 -6.57 -7.09 -14.25
C SER A 52 -7.31 -7.98 -15.25
N PRO A 53 -8.56 -7.65 -15.63
CA PRO A 53 -9.23 -8.30 -16.76
C PRO A 53 -8.62 -7.89 -18.11
N SER A 54 -7.86 -6.80 -18.14
CA SER A 54 -7.20 -6.27 -19.35
C SER A 54 -5.84 -6.90 -19.62
N ARG A 55 -5.45 -7.91 -18.84
CA ARG A 55 -4.17 -8.61 -18.98
C ARG A 55 -4.07 -9.26 -20.36
N ALA A 56 -3.43 -8.57 -21.29
CA ALA A 56 -3.11 -9.11 -22.61
C ALA A 56 -1.90 -10.03 -22.49
N GLY A 57 -2.12 -11.34 -22.59
CA GLY A 57 -1.08 -12.35 -22.50
C GLY A 57 -0.32 -12.50 -23.82
N GLY A 58 0.98 -12.24 -23.80
CA GLY A 58 1.94 -12.66 -24.82
C GLY A 58 3.26 -13.04 -24.15
N PRO A 59 4.07 -13.94 -24.75
CA PRO A 59 5.30 -14.45 -24.14
C PRO A 59 6.33 -13.37 -23.76
N ASN A 60 6.24 -12.17 -24.34
CA ASN A 60 7.15 -11.04 -24.08
C ASN A 60 6.49 -9.86 -23.32
N GLN A 61 5.24 -9.98 -22.86
CA GLN A 61 4.55 -8.86 -22.23
C GLN A 61 4.47 -9.07 -20.71
N SER A 62 5.35 -8.40 -19.97
CA SER A 62 5.29 -8.35 -18.51
C SER A 62 4.12 -7.44 -18.09
N TRP A 63 3.16 -8.01 -17.37
CA TRP A 63 2.07 -7.26 -16.78
C TRP A 63 2.48 -6.85 -15.36
N PRO A 64 2.55 -5.54 -15.02
CA PRO A 64 3.06 -5.11 -13.73
C PRO A 64 2.05 -5.32 -12.60
N ILE A 65 2.57 -5.40 -11.38
CA ILE A 65 1.81 -5.27 -10.14
C ILE A 65 2.18 -3.93 -9.51
N ILE A 66 1.19 -3.15 -9.10
CA ILE A 66 1.39 -1.95 -8.31
C ILE A 66 1.05 -2.26 -6.87
N LEU A 67 2.03 -2.18 -5.97
CA LEU A 67 1.79 -2.10 -4.53
C LEU A 67 1.48 -0.63 -4.21
N TRP A 68 0.33 -0.37 -3.62
CA TRP A 68 -0.06 0.97 -3.17
C TRP A 68 0.13 1.13 -1.65
N LEU A 69 0.90 2.14 -1.24
CA LEU A 69 1.08 2.51 0.16
C LEU A 69 0.54 3.93 0.42
N GLN A 70 -0.48 3.98 1.27
CA GLN A 70 -1.10 5.23 1.69
C GLN A 70 -0.28 5.94 2.79
N GLY A 71 -0.52 7.25 2.94
CA GLY A 71 0.14 8.07 3.96
C GLY A 71 -0.58 8.16 5.31
N GLY A 72 -0.65 9.39 5.85
CA GLY A 72 -1.13 9.67 7.20
C GLY A 72 0.00 10.19 8.11
N PRO A 73 0.77 9.33 8.80
CA PRO A 73 0.75 7.86 8.79
C PRO A 73 -0.51 7.25 9.41
N GLY A 74 -0.85 6.01 9.01
CA GLY A 74 -2.00 5.27 9.55
C GLY A 74 -3.31 5.43 8.77
N ALA A 75 -3.27 6.04 7.59
CA ALA A 75 -4.41 6.07 6.68
C ALA A 75 -4.46 4.75 5.90
N SER A 76 -5.67 4.19 5.74
CA SER A 76 -5.85 2.86 5.14
C SER A 76 -5.62 2.89 3.62
N GLY A 77 -4.67 2.10 3.14
CA GLY A 77 -4.44 1.91 1.71
C GLY A 77 -5.54 1.10 1.04
N VAL A 78 -6.18 0.18 1.79
CA VAL A 78 -7.36 -0.53 1.30
C VAL A 78 -8.60 0.36 1.34
N GLY A 79 -8.74 1.26 2.31
CA GLY A 79 -9.86 2.18 2.39
C GLY A 79 -9.78 3.27 1.32
N ILE A 80 -8.71 4.07 1.36
CA ILE A 80 -8.58 5.28 0.54
C ILE A 80 -8.03 4.93 -0.85
N GLY A 81 -6.83 4.34 -0.91
CA GLY A 81 -6.18 4.01 -2.19
C GLY A 81 -7.03 3.14 -3.11
N ASN A 82 -7.73 2.16 -2.54
CA ASN A 82 -8.65 1.30 -3.31
C ASN A 82 -9.95 2.04 -3.66
N PHE A 83 -10.74 2.45 -2.68
CA PHE A 83 -12.13 2.87 -2.93
C PHE A 83 -12.31 4.35 -3.24
N GLU A 84 -11.37 5.21 -2.85
CA GLU A 84 -11.43 6.65 -3.12
C GLU A 84 -10.57 7.05 -4.34
N GLU A 85 -9.51 6.29 -4.64
CA GLU A 85 -8.50 6.69 -5.62
C GLU A 85 -8.45 5.79 -6.87
N ILE A 86 -7.62 4.75 -6.85
CA ILE A 86 -7.15 4.04 -8.05
C ILE A 86 -7.77 2.65 -8.25
N GLY A 87 -8.45 2.12 -7.23
CA GLY A 87 -9.08 0.80 -7.28
C GLY A 87 -10.26 0.70 -8.25
N PRO A 88 -10.80 -0.52 -8.43
CA PRO A 88 -11.82 -0.78 -9.44
C PRO A 88 -13.20 -0.27 -9.07
N LEU A 89 -13.48 -0.09 -7.78
CA LEU A 89 -14.78 0.36 -7.25
C LEU A 89 -14.64 1.71 -6.53
N ASP A 90 -15.72 2.48 -6.46
CA ASP A 90 -15.83 3.65 -5.58
C ASP A 90 -16.34 3.25 -4.18
N ILE A 91 -16.44 4.21 -3.26
CA ILE A 91 -16.95 4.02 -1.88
C ILE A 91 -18.41 3.53 -1.80
N ASN A 92 -19.16 3.61 -2.91
CA ASN A 92 -20.52 3.10 -3.03
C ASN A 92 -20.53 1.77 -3.81
N GLU A 93 -19.37 1.12 -3.95
CA GLU A 93 -19.17 -0.14 -4.66
C GLU A 93 -19.51 -0.06 -6.16
N LYS A 94 -19.49 1.13 -6.76
CA LYS A 94 -19.75 1.30 -8.19
C LYS A 94 -18.46 1.24 -9.00
N PRO A 95 -18.46 0.62 -10.21
CA PRO A 95 -17.28 0.55 -11.06
C PRO A 95 -16.69 1.92 -11.40
N ARG A 96 -15.37 2.03 -11.29
CA ARG A 96 -14.60 3.25 -11.56
C ARG A 96 -13.95 3.20 -12.94
N ASN A 97 -14.30 4.16 -13.80
CA ASN A 97 -13.70 4.27 -15.13
C ASN A 97 -12.23 4.71 -15.11
N SER A 98 -11.76 5.38 -14.07
CA SER A 98 -10.37 5.83 -13.92
C SER A 98 -9.46 4.82 -13.23
N THR A 99 -9.92 3.59 -12.96
CA THR A 99 -9.12 2.59 -12.25
C THR A 99 -7.80 2.28 -12.95
N TRP A 100 -6.75 2.13 -12.16
CA TRP A 100 -5.43 1.72 -12.63
C TRP A 100 -5.36 0.23 -12.97
N LEU A 101 -6.38 -0.54 -12.57
CA LEU A 101 -6.50 -1.96 -12.92
C LEU A 101 -6.52 -2.17 -14.45
N LYS A 102 -6.76 -1.14 -15.25
CA LYS A 102 -6.62 -1.17 -16.72
C LYS A 102 -5.20 -1.36 -17.23
N LYS A 103 -4.18 -1.17 -16.38
CA LYS A 103 -2.74 -1.14 -16.75
C LYS A 103 -1.84 -2.00 -15.87
N ALA A 104 -2.30 -2.40 -14.69
CA ALA A 104 -1.57 -3.22 -13.75
C ALA A 104 -2.53 -4.10 -12.94
N ASP A 105 -2.00 -5.15 -12.32
CA ASP A 105 -2.64 -5.73 -11.12
C ASP A 105 -2.42 -4.77 -9.94
N LEU A 106 -3.36 -4.68 -9.01
CA LEU A 106 -3.28 -3.73 -7.88
C LEU A 106 -3.22 -4.49 -6.57
N LEU A 107 -2.18 -4.25 -5.76
CA LEU A 107 -2.01 -4.77 -4.42
C LEU A 107 -2.13 -3.62 -3.43
N PHE A 108 -3.20 -3.59 -2.66
CA PHE A 108 -3.42 -2.64 -1.58
C PHE A 108 -3.01 -3.28 -0.25
N VAL A 109 -2.36 -2.49 0.61
CA VAL A 109 -1.93 -2.93 1.94
C VAL A 109 -2.31 -1.87 2.95
N ASP A 110 -2.85 -2.30 4.08
CA ASP A 110 -3.04 -1.43 5.23
C ASP A 110 -1.75 -1.38 6.06
N CYS A 111 -1.02 -0.28 5.92
CA CYS A 111 0.32 -0.10 6.49
C CYS A 111 0.38 1.21 7.29
N PRO A 112 1.00 1.21 8.50
CA PRO A 112 1.58 0.07 9.22
C PRO A 112 0.52 -0.80 9.92
N VAL A 113 0.95 -1.85 10.65
CA VAL A 113 0.05 -2.62 11.53
C VAL A 113 -0.70 -1.70 12.51
N GLY A 114 -2.00 -1.95 12.71
CA GLY A 114 -2.92 -1.05 13.43
C GLY A 114 -3.70 -0.10 12.51
N THR A 115 -3.35 -0.03 11.22
CA THR A 115 -4.07 0.74 10.20
C THR A 115 -5.21 -0.07 9.59
N GLY A 116 -6.37 0.55 9.36
CA GLY A 116 -7.47 -0.08 8.63
C GLY A 116 -7.86 -1.44 9.21
N TYR A 117 -7.75 -2.49 8.39
CA TYR A 117 -8.00 -3.87 8.82
C TYR A 117 -6.77 -4.57 9.42
N SER A 118 -5.56 -4.02 9.26
CA SER A 118 -4.34 -4.52 9.91
C SER A 118 -4.39 -4.26 11.41
N TYR A 119 -3.96 -5.22 12.22
CA TYR A 119 -4.10 -5.14 13.67
C TYR A 119 -2.94 -5.78 14.43
N VAL A 120 -2.86 -5.44 15.72
CA VAL A 120 -1.99 -6.08 16.70
C VAL A 120 -2.84 -6.60 17.86
N GLU A 121 -2.48 -7.74 18.44
CA GLU A 121 -3.15 -8.25 19.65
C GLU A 121 -2.60 -7.59 20.93
N ASP A 122 -1.41 -6.99 20.85
CA ASP A 122 -0.75 -6.22 21.91
C ASP A 122 -0.24 -4.91 21.32
N THR A 123 -0.64 -3.77 21.88
CA THR A 123 -0.26 -2.44 21.39
C THR A 123 1.25 -2.19 21.45
N LYS A 124 2.00 -2.98 22.24
CA LYS A 124 3.48 -2.97 22.22
C LYS A 124 4.07 -3.42 20.88
N GLN A 125 3.28 -4.08 20.03
CA GLN A 125 3.69 -4.50 18.69
C GLN A 125 3.47 -3.42 17.62
N LEU A 126 2.86 -2.28 17.94
CA LEU A 126 2.83 -1.16 17.02
C LEU A 126 4.25 -0.71 16.69
N VAL A 127 4.49 -0.45 15.40
CA VAL A 127 5.79 0.01 14.91
C VAL A 127 6.10 1.41 15.43
N LYS A 128 7.38 1.68 15.64
CA LYS A 128 7.91 2.96 16.12
C LYS A 128 8.77 3.68 15.10
N THR A 129 9.14 3.00 14.02
CA THR A 129 10.02 3.53 12.97
C THR A 129 9.53 3.14 11.59
N ASP A 130 9.92 3.92 10.58
CA ASP A 130 9.67 3.60 9.16
C ASP A 130 10.32 2.26 8.76
N TRP A 131 11.46 1.92 9.37
CA TRP A 131 12.17 0.66 9.17
C TRP A 131 11.38 -0.54 9.67
N GLU A 132 10.77 -0.45 10.85
CA GLU A 132 9.90 -1.51 11.38
C GLU A 132 8.66 -1.70 10.48
N ALA A 133 8.04 -0.61 10.03
CA ALA A 133 6.91 -0.67 9.09
C ALA A 133 7.29 -1.32 7.76
N ALA A 134 8.44 -0.93 7.19
CA ALA A 134 8.94 -1.49 5.94
C ALA A 134 9.36 -2.96 6.08
N ALA A 135 9.92 -3.37 7.23
CA ALA A 135 10.25 -4.77 7.52
C ALA A 135 9.00 -5.65 7.60
N ASP A 136 7.92 -5.14 8.22
CA ASP A 136 6.62 -5.81 8.25
C ASP A 136 6.07 -6.02 6.83
N VAL A 137 6.09 -4.98 5.98
CA VAL A 137 5.64 -5.08 4.58
C VAL A 137 6.55 -6.01 3.77
N THR A 138 7.86 -6.03 4.02
CA THR A 138 8.80 -6.97 3.38
C THR A 138 8.41 -8.41 3.70
N THR A 139 8.06 -8.71 4.95
CA THR A 139 7.59 -10.03 5.38
C THR A 139 6.27 -10.40 4.69
N LEU A 140 5.35 -9.45 4.56
CA LEU A 140 4.11 -9.64 3.79
C LEU A 140 4.41 -10.00 2.33
N LEU A 141 5.33 -9.28 1.67
CA LEU A 141 5.71 -9.58 0.28
C LEU A 141 6.34 -10.97 0.15
N ILE A 142 7.16 -11.40 1.11
CA ILE A 142 7.73 -12.76 1.14
C ILE A 142 6.63 -13.80 1.14
N GLU A 143 5.66 -13.68 2.05
CA GLU A 143 4.56 -14.65 2.19
C GLU A 143 3.64 -14.67 0.96
N VAL A 144 3.33 -13.49 0.39
CA VAL A 144 2.42 -13.37 -0.77
C VAL A 144 3.09 -13.83 -2.07
N PHE A 145 4.35 -13.46 -2.32
CA PHE A 145 5.01 -13.72 -3.61
C PHE A 145 5.68 -15.09 -3.69
N ASN A 146 6.29 -15.58 -2.60
CA ASN A 146 7.08 -16.81 -2.67
C ASN A 146 6.24 -18.06 -2.99
N GLY A 147 4.95 -18.05 -2.64
CA GLY A 147 4.00 -19.12 -2.95
C GLY A 147 3.42 -19.07 -4.37
N SER A 148 3.65 -18.01 -5.14
CA SER A 148 2.98 -17.79 -6.43
C SER A 148 3.95 -17.50 -7.58
N MET A 149 4.24 -18.52 -8.39
CA MET A 149 5.02 -18.36 -9.63
C MET A 149 4.43 -17.31 -10.59
N GLY A 150 3.12 -17.10 -10.55
CA GLY A 150 2.46 -16.10 -11.38
C GLY A 150 2.79 -14.67 -10.97
N LEU A 151 2.92 -14.42 -9.65
CA LEU A 151 3.34 -13.11 -9.13
C LEU A 151 4.84 -12.88 -9.37
N GLN A 152 5.66 -13.92 -9.18
CA GLN A 152 7.12 -13.87 -9.37
C GLN A 152 7.56 -13.41 -10.78
N LYS A 153 6.74 -13.65 -11.80
CA LYS A 153 7.02 -13.25 -13.19
C LYS A 153 6.62 -11.80 -13.51
N SER A 154 5.92 -11.14 -12.60
CA SER A 154 5.36 -9.80 -12.81
C SER A 154 6.25 -8.79 -12.08
N PRO A 155 6.70 -7.70 -12.73
CA PRO A 155 7.46 -6.66 -12.03
C PRO A 155 6.55 -5.94 -11.03
N LEU A 156 7.02 -5.82 -9.79
CA LEU A 156 6.36 -5.07 -8.73
C LEU A 156 6.88 -3.64 -8.71
N TYR A 157 5.98 -2.67 -8.85
CA TYR A 157 6.27 -1.26 -8.61
C TYR A 157 5.66 -0.85 -7.27
N ILE A 158 6.48 -0.27 -6.40
CA ILE A 158 6.02 0.30 -5.13
C ILE A 158 5.59 1.74 -5.42
N VAL A 159 4.32 2.03 -5.27
CA VAL A 159 3.75 3.36 -5.49
C VAL A 159 3.17 3.84 -4.18
N ALA A 160 3.43 5.08 -3.82
CA ALA A 160 2.99 5.61 -2.55
C ALA A 160 2.66 7.09 -2.60
N GLU A 161 1.88 7.54 -1.62
CA GLU A 161 1.55 8.96 -1.48
C GLU A 161 1.69 9.49 -0.05
N SER A 162 1.80 10.81 0.08
CA SER A 162 1.85 11.50 1.38
C SER A 162 2.97 10.90 2.27
N TYR A 163 2.73 10.55 3.53
CA TYR A 163 3.72 9.89 4.39
C TYR A 163 4.13 8.49 3.90
N GLY A 164 3.29 7.83 3.10
CA GLY A 164 3.49 6.48 2.61
C GLY A 164 4.75 6.34 1.76
N GLY A 165 5.23 7.43 1.17
CA GLY A 165 6.48 7.38 0.42
C GLY A 165 7.74 7.31 1.29
N LYS A 166 7.71 7.68 2.58
CA LYS A 166 8.78 7.30 3.54
C LYS A 166 8.82 5.78 3.71
N PHE A 167 7.66 5.14 3.87
CA PHE A 167 7.58 3.67 3.89
C PHE A 167 8.05 3.06 2.56
N ALA A 168 7.69 3.65 1.42
CA ALA A 168 8.02 3.13 0.10
C ALA A 168 9.53 3.14 -0.20
N VAL A 169 10.25 4.21 0.13
CA VAL A 169 11.70 4.26 -0.09
C VAL A 169 12.44 3.28 0.81
N THR A 170 12.04 3.18 2.09
CA THR A 170 12.62 2.22 3.03
C THR A 170 12.30 0.78 2.64
N LEU A 171 11.06 0.51 2.21
CA LEU A 171 10.66 -0.79 1.67
C LEU A 171 11.42 -1.14 0.40
N GLY A 172 11.64 -0.19 -0.51
CA GLY A 172 12.40 -0.43 -1.73
C GLY A 172 13.80 -0.97 -1.44
N LEU A 173 14.47 -0.41 -0.42
CA LEU A 173 15.77 -0.90 0.05
C LEU A 173 15.67 -2.29 0.69
N LEU A 174 14.79 -2.49 1.67
CA LEU A 174 14.66 -3.78 2.35
C LEU A 174 14.20 -4.92 1.42
N ALA A 175 13.33 -4.61 0.47
CA ALA A 175 12.90 -5.56 -0.54
C ALA A 175 14.06 -5.94 -1.47
N GLN A 176 14.87 -4.98 -1.91
CA GLN A 176 16.06 -5.24 -2.73
C GLN A 176 17.06 -6.14 -1.98
N GLU A 177 17.37 -5.83 -0.72
CA GLU A 177 18.24 -6.66 0.11
C GLU A 177 17.68 -8.09 0.29
N ALA A 178 16.38 -8.23 0.49
CA ALA A 178 15.72 -9.53 0.62
C ALA A 178 15.74 -10.34 -0.70
N ILE A 179 15.65 -9.67 -1.85
CA ILE A 179 15.78 -10.29 -3.18
C ILE A 179 17.21 -10.78 -3.39
N GLU A 180 18.21 -9.95 -3.12
CA GLU A 180 19.63 -10.31 -3.25
C GLU A 180 20.02 -11.47 -2.32
N ALA A 181 19.43 -11.53 -1.12
CA ALA A 181 19.59 -12.64 -0.20
C ALA A 181 18.80 -13.91 -0.59
N GLY A 182 18.01 -13.87 -1.66
CA GLY A 182 17.17 -14.99 -2.12
C GLY A 182 15.97 -15.29 -1.21
N LYS A 183 15.65 -14.42 -0.25
CA LYS A 183 14.52 -14.57 0.69
C LYS A 183 13.21 -14.14 0.06
N LEU A 184 13.24 -13.11 -0.79
CA LEU A 184 12.08 -12.59 -1.50
C LEU A 184 12.18 -12.90 -2.99
N LYS A 185 11.23 -13.68 -3.51
CA LYS A 185 11.15 -14.02 -4.94
C LYS A 185 10.21 -13.05 -5.62
N LEU A 186 10.73 -11.92 -6.11
CA LEU A 186 10.00 -11.01 -6.98
C LEU A 186 10.95 -10.25 -7.90
N ILE A 187 10.40 -9.62 -8.94
CA ILE A 187 11.14 -8.68 -9.80
C ILE A 187 10.77 -7.27 -9.32
N LEU A 188 11.73 -6.52 -8.76
CA LEU A 188 11.48 -5.15 -8.34
C LEU A 188 11.58 -4.23 -9.56
N GLY A 189 10.47 -3.60 -9.94
CA GLY A 189 10.37 -2.70 -11.09
C GLY A 189 10.77 -1.26 -10.77
N GLY A 190 10.58 -0.82 -9.52
CA GLY A 190 10.98 0.50 -9.05
C GLY A 190 10.05 1.06 -7.96
N VAL A 191 10.35 2.30 -7.55
CA VAL A 191 9.57 3.07 -6.56
C VAL A 191 9.08 4.37 -7.20
N ALA A 192 7.81 4.69 -7.04
CA ALA A 192 7.20 5.94 -7.51
C ALA A 192 6.48 6.66 -6.35
N LEU A 193 6.70 7.98 -6.26
CA LEU A 193 6.29 8.80 -5.12
C LEU A 193 5.34 9.91 -5.58
N GLY A 194 4.07 9.85 -5.16
CA GLY A 194 3.05 10.86 -5.43
C GLY A 194 2.92 11.83 -4.26
N ASN A 195 3.27 13.11 -4.45
CA ASN A 195 3.09 14.15 -3.43
C ASN A 195 3.59 13.77 -2.02
N THR A 196 4.73 13.06 -1.95
CA THR A 196 5.21 12.43 -0.72
C THR A 196 5.92 13.41 0.21
N TRP A 197 5.70 13.25 1.52
CA TRP A 197 6.43 13.96 2.57
C TRP A 197 7.79 13.29 2.88
N ILE A 198 8.81 13.52 2.02
CA ILE A 198 10.15 12.90 2.15
C ILE A 198 11.10 13.70 3.04
N SER A 199 11.31 14.99 2.73
CA SER A 199 12.26 15.87 3.39
C SER A 199 11.51 16.91 4.22
N PRO A 200 11.34 16.71 5.54
CA PRO A 200 10.58 17.62 6.38
C PRO A 200 11.10 19.07 6.30
N GLU A 201 12.41 19.25 6.21
CA GLU A 201 13.04 20.56 6.08
C GLU A 201 12.67 21.27 4.78
N ASP A 202 12.82 20.58 3.64
CA ASP A 202 12.48 21.16 2.34
C ASP A 202 10.98 21.48 2.25
N PHE A 203 10.14 20.63 2.85
CA PHE A 203 8.71 20.92 2.97
C PHE A 203 8.48 22.19 3.79
N VAL A 204 8.96 22.25 5.02
CA VAL A 204 8.71 23.39 5.93
C VAL A 204 9.20 24.71 5.33
N ILE A 205 10.37 24.73 4.69
CA ILE A 205 10.94 25.94 4.09
C ILE A 205 10.22 26.37 2.80
N SER A 206 9.64 25.43 2.04
CA SER A 206 8.98 25.73 0.77
C SER A 206 7.52 26.20 0.90
N TRP A 207 6.82 25.86 2.00
CA TRP A 207 5.42 26.22 2.19
C TRP A 207 5.17 27.73 2.20
N GLY A 208 5.99 28.51 2.92
CA GLY A 208 5.83 29.96 3.02
C GLY A 208 5.83 30.65 1.65
N PRO A 209 6.90 30.47 0.84
CA PRO A 209 6.95 30.98 -0.53
C PRO A 209 5.77 30.50 -1.40
N LEU A 210 5.49 29.19 -1.40
CA LEU A 210 4.38 28.61 -2.18
C LEU A 210 3.05 29.29 -1.86
N LEU A 211 2.73 29.43 -0.57
CA LEU A 211 1.48 30.02 -0.12
C LEU A 211 1.40 31.51 -0.46
N LYS A 212 2.51 32.25 -0.46
CA LYS A 212 2.52 33.63 -0.96
C LYS A 212 2.22 33.69 -2.45
N ASP A 213 2.88 32.85 -3.25
CA ASP A 213 2.74 32.84 -4.71
C ASP A 213 1.32 32.46 -5.16
N VAL A 214 0.62 31.63 -4.38
CA VAL A 214 -0.80 31.31 -4.61
C VAL A 214 -1.78 32.23 -3.86
N SER A 215 -1.32 33.40 -3.41
CA SER A 215 -2.12 34.44 -2.73
C SER A 215 -2.86 33.93 -1.48
N ARG A 216 -2.27 32.98 -0.76
CA ARG A 216 -2.74 32.45 0.54
C ARG A 216 -2.03 33.11 1.73
N LEU A 217 -0.89 33.76 1.50
CA LEU A 217 -0.19 34.60 2.48
C LEU A 217 0.15 35.97 1.89
N ASP A 218 0.16 37.00 2.75
CA ASP A 218 0.72 38.31 2.45
C ASP A 218 2.22 38.38 2.82
N GLU A 219 2.88 39.53 2.61
CA GLU A 219 4.30 39.67 2.99
C GLU A 219 4.55 39.40 4.47
N LYS A 220 3.64 39.84 5.35
CA LYS A 220 3.78 39.65 6.79
C LYS A 220 3.72 38.18 7.17
N GLY A 221 2.79 37.43 6.58
CA GLY A 221 2.65 35.99 6.76
C GLY A 221 3.87 35.22 6.25
N LEU A 222 4.47 35.64 5.13
CA LEU A 222 5.70 35.05 4.63
C LEU A 222 6.87 35.23 5.62
N GLU A 223 7.07 36.44 6.15
CA GLU A 223 8.16 36.69 7.11
C GLU A 223 7.98 35.90 8.42
N GLN A 224 6.74 35.78 8.92
CA GLN A 224 6.43 34.91 10.07
C GLN A 224 6.74 33.44 9.77
N SER A 225 6.36 32.95 8.58
CA SER A 225 6.64 31.57 8.16
C SER A 225 8.14 31.29 8.10
N LYS A 226 8.95 32.21 7.59
CA LYS A 226 10.41 32.05 7.53
C LYS A 226 11.04 31.96 8.91
N GLN A 227 10.59 32.81 9.84
CA GLN A 227 11.10 32.82 11.21
C GLN A 227 10.82 31.46 11.90
N SER A 228 9.57 30.99 11.88
CA SER A 228 9.21 29.70 12.48
C SER A 228 9.89 28.51 11.80
N SER A 229 10.10 28.57 10.49
CA SER A 229 10.79 27.50 9.74
C SER A 229 12.25 27.36 10.14
N SER A 230 12.93 28.47 10.41
CA SER A 230 14.33 28.46 10.86
C SER A 230 14.51 27.91 12.28
N GLU A 231 13.50 28.06 13.12
CA GLU A 231 13.47 27.49 14.48
C GLU A 231 13.19 25.97 14.42
N ASN A 232 12.24 25.55 13.57
CA ASN A 232 11.81 24.15 13.46
C ASN A 232 12.70 23.26 12.58
N SER A 233 13.50 23.81 11.66
CA SER A 233 14.39 22.99 10.82
C SER A 233 15.38 22.17 11.66
N THR A 234 15.78 22.68 12.82
CA THR A 234 16.69 21.99 13.74
C THR A 234 16.01 20.80 14.44
N GLU A 235 14.71 20.89 14.72
CA GLU A 235 13.92 19.77 15.26
C GLU A 235 13.52 18.77 14.18
N ALA A 236 13.22 19.22 12.96
CA ALA A 236 12.80 18.39 11.82
C ALA A 236 13.85 17.31 11.43
N TRP A 237 15.14 17.59 11.62
CA TRP A 237 16.21 16.60 11.52
C TRP A 237 15.97 15.38 12.42
N SER A 238 15.48 15.57 13.65
CA SER A 238 15.26 14.48 14.61
C SER A 238 14.08 13.56 14.25
N TRP A 239 13.18 14.00 13.37
CA TRP A 239 12.05 13.21 12.84
C TRP A 239 12.40 12.46 11.54
N SER A 240 13.62 12.66 11.03
CA SER A 240 14.08 12.12 9.75
C SER A 240 15.08 10.97 9.90
N VAL A 241 15.46 10.60 11.13
CA VAL A 241 16.43 9.56 11.46
C VAL A 241 15.85 8.53 12.43
#